data_AF-A0A2G9RVM2-F1
#
_entry.id   AF-A0A2G9RVM2-F1
#
_cell.length_a   1.000
_cell.length_b   1.000
_cell.length_c   1.000
_cell.angle_alpha   90.00
_cell.angle_beta   90.00
_cell.angle_gamma   90.00
#
_symmetry.space_group_name_H-M   'P 1'
#
loop_
_entity.id
_entity.type
_entity.pdbx_description
1 polymer ?
#
loop_
_entity_poly.entity_id
_entity_poly.type
_entity_poly.pdbx_seq_one_letter_code
_entity_poly.pdbx_strand_id
1 'polypeptide(L)'
;SFLSGFFGPICEIEVVLNDAETRKLSEIKTEEGKLEKHYLFYDGESVAGKVNIVFRQPGKRLEHQGIRIEFVGQIGLQRNSNIHSLQ
;
A
#
# COMPACT_ATOMS: atom_id res chain seq x y z
N SER A 1 6.73 -23.38 -17.06
CA SER A 1 7.66 -22.53 -17.84
C SER A 1 8.85 -22.17 -16.95
N PHE A 2 10.05 -22.64 -17.28
CA PHE A 2 11.25 -22.63 -16.42
C PHE A 2 12.00 -21.28 -16.38
N LEU A 3 11.42 -20.23 -16.98
CA LEU A 3 12.01 -18.88 -17.11
C LEU A 3 11.27 -17.78 -16.32
N SER A 4 10.24 -18.11 -15.54
CA SER A 4 9.47 -17.11 -14.80
C SER A 4 10.19 -16.54 -13.56
N GLY A 5 11.24 -17.21 -13.06
CA GLY A 5 11.95 -16.81 -11.84
C GLY A 5 12.93 -15.63 -11.98
N PHE A 6 13.25 -15.19 -13.21
CA PHE A 6 14.28 -14.18 -13.45
C PHE A 6 13.75 -12.75 -13.68
N PHE A 7 12.42 -12.56 -13.75
CA PHE A 7 11.79 -11.26 -14.09
C PHE A 7 10.96 -10.63 -12.95
N GLY A 8 11.03 -11.19 -11.74
CA GLY A 8 10.33 -10.62 -10.57
C GLY A 8 10.90 -9.26 -10.13
N PRO A 9 10.23 -8.57 -9.20
CA PRO A 9 10.79 -7.39 -8.56
C PRO A 9 12.10 -7.73 -7.82
N ILE A 10 13.05 -6.77 -7.79
CA ILE A 10 14.35 -6.95 -7.10
C ILE A 10 14.13 -7.03 -5.59
N CYS A 11 13.22 -6.20 -5.07
CA CYS A 11 12.81 -6.18 -3.69
C CYS A 11 11.29 -6.03 -3.57
N GLU A 12 10.75 -6.46 -2.44
CA GLU A 12 9.40 -6.15 -2.00
C GLU A 12 9.45 -5.20 -0.80
N ILE A 13 8.43 -4.34 -0.70
CA ILE A 13 8.30 -3.37 0.39
C ILE A 13 7.12 -3.80 1.25
N GLU A 14 7.34 -3.88 2.56
CA GLU A 14 6.32 -4.16 3.54
C GLU A 14 6.33 -3.06 4.61
N VAL A 15 5.15 -2.60 5.01
CA VAL A 15 4.99 -1.61 6.09
C VAL A 15 4.31 -2.31 7.25
N VAL A 16 4.96 -2.30 8.42
CA VAL A 16 4.48 -2.95 9.64
C VAL A 16 4.31 -1.90 10.73
N LEU A 17 3.10 -1.79 11.27
CA LEU A 17 2.83 -0.91 12.41
C LEU A 17 3.42 -1.49 13.69
N ASN A 18 3.88 -0.62 14.59
CA ASN A 18 4.45 -1.05 15.88
C ASN A 18 3.45 -1.85 16.73
N ASP A 19 2.16 -1.58 16.59
CA ASP A 19 1.05 -2.19 17.33
C ASP A 19 0.12 -3.01 16.43
N ALA A 20 0.63 -3.51 15.29
CA ALA A 20 -0.15 -4.29 14.31
C ALA A 20 -0.96 -5.45 14.93
N GLU A 21 -0.44 -6.12 15.95
CA GLU A 21 -1.11 -7.28 16.58
C GLU A 21 -2.29 -6.89 17.48
N THR A 22 -2.26 -5.69 18.06
CA THR A 22 -3.25 -5.24 19.06
C THR A 22 -4.15 -4.12 18.56
N ARG A 23 -3.76 -3.43 17.47
CA ARG A 23 -4.52 -2.32 16.90
C ARG A 23 -5.85 -2.80 16.35
N LYS A 24 -6.90 -2.03 16.64
CA LYS A 24 -8.26 -2.33 16.19
C LYS A 24 -8.34 -2.28 14.66
N LEU A 25 -9.13 -3.20 14.10
CA LEU A 25 -9.47 -3.23 12.69
C LEU A 25 -10.90 -2.72 12.47
N SER A 26 -11.13 -2.05 11.34
CA SER A 26 -12.44 -1.68 10.84
C SER A 26 -12.70 -2.38 9.50
N GLU A 27 -13.96 -2.74 9.26
CA GLU A 27 -14.40 -3.29 8.00
C GLU A 27 -14.79 -2.15 7.05
N ILE A 28 -14.34 -2.23 5.80
CA ILE A 28 -14.57 -1.25 4.74
C ILE A 28 -15.12 -2.01 3.53
N LYS A 29 -16.25 -1.54 3.00
CA LYS A 29 -16.78 -2.03 1.73
C LYS A 29 -16.09 -1.29 0.59
N THR A 30 -15.37 -2.03 -0.25
CA THR A 30 -14.70 -1.47 -1.43
C THR A 30 -15.72 -1.12 -2.51
N GLU A 31 -15.26 -0.36 -3.52
CA GLU A 31 -16.08 -0.01 -4.69
C GLU A 31 -16.59 -1.25 -5.45
N GLU A 32 -15.81 -2.35 -5.41
CA GLU A 32 -16.17 -3.65 -5.99
C GLU A 32 -17.16 -4.44 -5.11
N GLY A 33 -17.55 -3.89 -3.96
CA GLY A 33 -18.50 -4.49 -3.02
C GLY A 33 -17.91 -5.53 -2.07
N LYS A 34 -16.59 -5.74 -2.10
CA LYS A 34 -15.86 -6.64 -1.20
C LYS A 34 -15.70 -5.99 0.18
N LEU A 35 -15.78 -6.79 1.23
CA LEU A 35 -15.49 -6.34 2.59
C LEU A 35 -14.01 -6.61 2.93
N GLU A 36 -13.29 -5.57 3.31
CA GLU A 36 -11.87 -5.63 3.69
C GLU A 36 -11.63 -5.06 5.07
N LYS A 37 -10.67 -5.61 5.80
CA LYS A 37 -10.30 -5.14 7.14
C LYS A 37 -9.04 -4.31 7.08
N HIS A 38 -9.10 -3.11 7.64
CA HIS A 38 -8.00 -2.14 7.69
C HIS A 38 -7.78 -1.64 9.12
N TYR A 39 -6.57 -1.20 9.43
CA TYR A 39 -6.27 -0.61 10.75
C TYR A 39 -7.06 0.66 10.97
N LEU A 40 -7.65 0.77 12.16
CA LEU A 40 -8.43 1.94 12.57
C LEU A 40 -7.51 2.91 13.33
N PHE A 41 -7.62 4.19 12.97
CA PHE A 41 -6.95 5.32 13.61
C PHE A 41 -7.98 6.40 13.90
N TYR A 42 -7.81 7.11 15.01
CA TYR A 42 -8.56 8.32 15.34
C TYR A 42 -7.66 9.56 15.28
N ASP A 43 -8.29 10.74 15.27
CA ASP A 43 -7.57 12.01 15.26
C ASP A 43 -6.63 12.13 16.46
N GLY A 44 -5.44 12.68 16.21
CA GLY A 44 -4.36 12.82 17.19
C GLY A 44 -3.54 11.56 17.47
N GLU A 45 -3.89 10.39 16.93
CA GLU A 45 -3.06 9.19 17.10
C GLU A 45 -1.76 9.24 16.29
N SER A 46 -0.69 8.75 16.91
CA SER A 46 0.59 8.53 16.23
C SER A 46 0.51 7.33 15.29
N VAL A 47 0.97 7.52 14.05
CA VAL A 47 1.22 6.44 13.08
C VAL A 47 2.70 6.14 13.07
N ALA A 48 3.11 5.00 13.62
CA ALA A 48 4.51 4.61 13.73
C ALA A 48 4.72 3.13 13.42
N GLY A 49 5.85 2.82 12.78
CA GLY A 49 6.13 1.47 12.32
C GLY A 49 7.51 1.34 11.68
N LYS A 50 7.69 0.22 10.97
CA LYS A 50 8.89 -0.12 10.22
C LYS A 50 8.55 -0.34 8.75
N VAL A 51 9.47 0.04 7.88
CA VAL A 51 9.43 -0.30 6.46
C VAL A 51 10.49 -1.38 6.22
N ASN A 52 10.05 -2.58 5.89
CA ASN A 52 10.93 -3.68 5.53
C ASN A 52 11.14 -3.68 4.01
N ILE A 53 12.40 -3.71 3.58
CA ILE A 53 12.78 -3.85 2.17
C ILE A 53 13.40 -5.22 1.99
N VAL A 54 12.64 -6.16 1.43
CA VAL A 54 13.01 -7.57 1.33
C VAL A 54 13.59 -7.84 -0.06
N PHE A 55 14.90 -8.07 -0.16
CA PHE A 55 15.53 -8.44 -1.43
C PHE A 55 15.14 -9.86 -1.83
N ARG A 56 14.51 -9.99 -3.00
CA ARG A 56 14.08 -11.27 -3.56
C ARG A 56 15.14 -11.90 -4.48
N GLN A 57 16.06 -11.10 -5.01
CA GLN A 57 17.08 -11.53 -5.97
C GLN A 57 18.48 -11.41 -5.35
N PRO A 58 19.07 -12.51 -4.85
CA PRO A 58 20.39 -12.50 -4.26
C PRO A 58 21.45 -11.98 -5.23
N GLY A 59 22.39 -11.17 -4.72
CA GLY A 59 23.49 -10.63 -5.51
C GLY A 59 23.13 -9.48 -6.45
N LYS A 60 21.83 -9.14 -6.61
CA LYS A 60 21.42 -7.93 -7.34
C LYS A 60 21.42 -6.72 -6.43
N ARG A 61 21.90 -5.59 -6.95
CA ARG A 61 21.91 -4.30 -6.28
C ARG A 61 20.70 -3.47 -6.68
N LEU A 62 20.13 -2.75 -5.72
CA LEU A 62 19.10 -1.74 -5.95
C LEU A 62 19.75 -0.36 -5.77
N GLU A 63 19.96 0.37 -6.87
CA GLU A 63 20.38 1.77 -6.81
C GLU A 63 19.16 2.68 -6.76
N HIS A 64 19.13 3.64 -5.83
CA HIS A 64 18.01 4.55 -5.62
C HIS A 64 18.51 5.97 -5.29
N GLN A 65 17.67 6.98 -5.55
CA GLN A 65 17.98 8.39 -5.23
C GLN A 65 17.44 8.85 -3.87
N GLY A 66 16.68 8.00 -3.19
CA GLY A 66 16.14 8.26 -1.87
C GLY A 66 15.00 7.30 -1.57
N ILE A 67 14.75 7.05 -0.30
CA ILE A 67 13.62 6.24 0.16
C ILE A 67 12.83 7.12 1.11
N ARG A 68 11.53 7.20 0.88
CA ARG A 68 10.62 8.04 1.66
C ARG A 68 9.33 7.27 1.90
N ILE A 69 8.78 7.45 3.10
CA ILE A 69 7.41 7.05 3.45
C ILE A 69 6.58 8.32 3.64
N GLU A 70 5.34 8.28 3.18
CA GLU A 70 4.38 9.37 3.33
C GLU A 70 3.09 8.81 3.92
N PHE A 71 2.52 9.54 4.87
CA PHE A 71 1.15 9.33 5.31
C PHE A 71 0.26 10.32 4.56
N VAL A 72 -0.64 9.81 3.73
CA VAL A 72 -1.41 10.62 2.78
C VAL A 72 -2.90 10.37 3.00
N GLY A 73 -3.66 11.45 3.17
CA GLY A 73 -5.12 11.45 3.08
C GLY A 73 -5.54 12.17 1.80
N GLN A 74 -6.42 11.56 1.00
CA GLN A 74 -6.91 12.13 -0.24
C GLN A 74 -8.42 11.91 -0.37
N ILE A 75 -9.11 12.89 -0.96
CA ILE A 75 -10.50 12.75 -1.38
C ILE A 75 -10.50 12.29 -2.85
N GLY A 76 -11.08 11.12 -3.10
CA GLY A 76 -11.30 10.62 -4.46
C GLY A 76 -12.53 11.24 -5.10
N LEU A 77 -12.47 11.50 -6.42
CA LEU A 77 -13.63 11.86 -7.22
C LEU A 77 -14.00 10.68 -8.11
N GLN A 78 -15.20 10.14 -7.92
CA GLN A 78 -15.69 9.06 -8.77
C GLN A 78 -16.06 9.63 -10.14
N ARG A 79 -15.34 9.20 -11.18
CA ARG A 79 -15.62 9.63 -12.56
C ARG A 79 -16.91 8.96 -13.02
N ASN A 80 -18.03 9.68 -12.90
CA ASN A 80 -19.27 9.28 -13.56
C ASN A 80 -19.04 9.29 -15.08
N SER A 81 -19.08 8.12 -15.72
CA SER A 81 -19.06 7.96 -17.18
C SER A 81 -20.28 8.57 -17.89
N ASN A 82 -21.23 9.12 -17.14
CA ASN A 82 -22.42 9.80 -17.65
C ASN A 82 -22.25 11.30 -17.92
N ILE A 83 -21.05 11.88 -17.75
CA ILE A 83 -20.75 13.17 -18.37
C ILE A 83 -20.44 12.88 -19.85
N HIS A 84 -21.50 12.62 -20.61
CA HIS A 84 -21.47 12.83 -22.05
C HIS A 84 -21.02 14.27 -22.29
N SER A 85 -19.91 14.40 -23.00
CA SER A 85 -19.48 15.58 -23.76
C SER A 85 -20.55 16.66 -23.91
N LEU A 86 -20.46 17.70 -23.09
CA LEU A 86 -20.83 19.05 -23.50
C LEU A 86 -19.54 19.80 -23.79
N GLN A 87 -18.94 19.49 -24.94
CA GLN A 87 -18.12 20.40 -25.74
C GLN A 87 -17.96 19.82 -27.15
#